data_AF-A0A7R8RPC4-F1
#
_entry.id   AF-A0A7R8RPC4-F1
#
_cell.length_a   1.000
_cell.length_b   1.000
_cell.length_c   1.000
_cell.angle_alpha   90.00
_cell.angle_beta   90.00
_cell.angle_gamma   90.00
#
_symmetry.space_group_name_H-M   'P 1'
#
loop_
_entity.id
_entity.type
_entity.pdbx_description
1 polymer ?
#
loop_
_entity_poly.entity_id
_entity_poly.type
_entity_poly.pdbx_seq_one_letter_code
_entity_poly.pdbx_strand_id
1 'polypeptide(L)'
;MSALPTAAPRTEPAEAGARKGRATTGARVEFRSLRRAFGPTVALDGLDLTAEPGELLALLGPSGCGKTTALRVLAGFEQPDSGEVLVDGKDITPVPANRRDAGMVFQSYSLFPHLNARDNVAFGPRMKGVATAERHATAGELLELVGLPAHGDRYPHQMSGGQQQRVALARALALRPRVLLLDEPLSALDAKVRLTLREEIRRLQLALGITTIFVTHDQEEALSMADRVAVLNAGRLEQCAPPAELYERPATPFVAEFVGTMNRVPGQLTGDGSVAVAGATLPVDGDVPAGRGPVDVLIRPESIGVTADADGTATVVSAAFLGSVTRILLDLPDGVAVKADLPSRDATELAPGVRARVVPVRRPVLVVPVRETTAPGAAASGGQVKA
;
A
#
# COMPACT_ATOMS: atom_id res chain seq x y z
N MET A 1 0.54 2.33 -87.87
CA MET A 1 1.96 1.92 -87.80
C MET A 1 2.77 3.08 -87.24
N SER A 2 3.79 2.75 -86.46
CA SER A 2 4.81 3.61 -85.83
C SER A 2 4.56 3.98 -84.36
N ALA A 3 5.55 3.57 -83.57
CA ALA A 3 5.66 3.57 -82.13
C ALA A 3 6.48 4.76 -81.62
N LEU A 4 6.28 5.12 -80.35
CA LEU A 4 7.19 5.90 -79.49
C LEU A 4 6.98 5.44 -78.02
N PRO A 5 7.95 5.68 -77.09
CA PRO A 5 8.62 4.58 -76.39
C PRO A 5 8.36 4.48 -74.87
N THR A 6 8.91 3.38 -74.34
CA THR A 6 9.01 2.87 -72.96
C THR A 6 9.42 3.90 -71.90
N ALA A 7 8.66 3.97 -70.80
CA ALA A 7 9.05 4.62 -69.55
C ALA A 7 9.35 3.57 -68.47
N ALA A 8 10.53 3.67 -67.86
CA ALA A 8 10.99 2.83 -66.76
C ALA A 8 10.19 3.08 -65.46
N PRO A 9 10.00 2.06 -64.59
CA PRO A 9 9.34 2.26 -63.31
C PRO A 9 10.26 3.01 -62.34
N ARG A 10 9.71 4.01 -61.68
CA ARG A 10 10.34 4.78 -60.61
C ARG A 10 10.55 3.85 -59.41
N THR A 11 11.78 3.76 -58.93
CA THR A 11 12.19 3.13 -57.69
C THR A 11 11.55 3.84 -56.49
N GLU A 12 10.76 3.10 -55.71
CA GLU A 12 10.33 3.51 -54.37
C GLU A 12 11.55 3.50 -53.43
N PRO A 13 11.77 4.54 -52.60
CA PRO A 13 12.79 4.49 -51.59
C PRO A 13 12.35 3.61 -50.41
N ALA A 14 13.25 2.69 -50.06
CA ALA A 14 13.13 1.70 -49.00
C ALA A 14 12.66 2.27 -47.66
N GLU A 15 11.66 1.62 -47.06
CA GLU A 15 11.19 1.86 -45.69
C GLU A 15 12.31 1.56 -44.68
N ALA A 16 12.92 2.62 -44.15
CA ALA A 16 13.76 2.55 -42.97
C ALA A 16 12.87 2.35 -41.72
N GLY A 17 13.08 1.21 -41.05
CA GLY A 17 12.29 0.75 -39.92
C GLY A 17 12.28 1.70 -38.73
N ALA A 18 11.12 2.31 -38.49
CA ALA A 18 10.77 2.91 -37.21
C ALA A 18 10.18 1.83 -36.29
N ARG A 19 11.00 1.18 -35.46
CA ARG A 19 10.50 0.44 -34.30
C ARG A 19 10.01 1.44 -33.24
N LYS A 20 8.78 1.95 -33.40
CA LYS A 20 8.06 2.64 -32.31
C LYS A 20 7.84 1.64 -31.17
N GLY A 21 8.36 1.97 -30.00
CA GLY A 21 8.20 1.19 -28.77
C GLY A 21 6.73 0.93 -28.49
N ARG A 22 6.36 -0.35 -28.44
CA ARG A 22 5.06 -0.78 -27.93
C ARG A 22 5.02 -0.37 -26.46
N ALA A 23 4.09 0.51 -26.09
CA ALA A 23 3.80 0.77 -24.68
C ALA A 23 3.53 -0.57 -24.00
N THR A 24 4.30 -0.90 -22.96
CA THR A 24 4.13 -2.15 -22.21
C THR A 24 2.80 -2.02 -21.48
N THR A 25 1.71 -2.53 -22.06
CA THR A 25 0.43 -2.59 -21.37
C THR A 25 0.61 -3.57 -20.20
N GLY A 26 0.37 -3.08 -18.98
CA GLY A 26 0.35 -3.93 -17.79
C GLY A 26 -0.52 -5.17 -17.99
N ALA A 27 -0.26 -6.21 -17.21
CA ALA A 27 -1.07 -7.43 -17.24
C ALA A 27 -2.13 -7.43 -16.14
N ARG A 28 -3.28 -8.06 -16.39
CA ARG A 28 -4.23 -8.38 -15.32
C ARG A 28 -3.65 -9.51 -14.48
N VAL A 29 -3.63 -9.36 -13.16
CA VAL A 29 -3.12 -10.38 -12.23
C VAL A 29 -4.27 -10.84 -11.34
N GLU A 30 -4.48 -12.14 -11.25
CA GLU A 30 -5.53 -12.74 -10.42
C GLU A 30 -4.93 -13.77 -9.48
N PHE A 31 -5.27 -13.66 -8.20
CA PHE A 31 -5.15 -14.71 -7.20
C PHE A 31 -6.51 -15.37 -7.07
N ARG A 32 -6.60 -16.69 -7.24
CA ARG A 32 -7.85 -17.44 -7.14
C ARG A 32 -7.74 -18.50 -6.05
N SER A 33 -8.52 -18.30 -4.98
CA SER A 33 -8.59 -19.17 -3.81
C SER A 33 -7.21 -19.62 -3.32
N LEU A 34 -6.25 -18.70 -3.31
CA LEU A 34 -4.85 -19.03 -3.06
C LEU A 34 -4.65 -19.43 -1.60
N ARG A 35 -4.08 -20.61 -1.36
CA ARG A 35 -3.80 -21.12 -0.02
C ARG A 35 -2.33 -21.51 0.11
N ARG A 36 -1.71 -21.13 1.23
CA ARG A 36 -0.34 -21.53 1.56
C ARG A 36 -0.16 -21.63 3.07
N ALA A 37 0.29 -22.78 3.53
CA ALA A 37 0.61 -23.07 4.92
C ALA A 37 2.08 -23.48 5.10
N PHE A 38 2.64 -23.10 6.25
CA PHE A 38 3.96 -23.48 6.71
C PHE A 38 3.82 -24.25 8.02
N GLY A 39 3.73 -25.58 7.91
CA GLY A 39 3.40 -26.43 9.06
C GLY A 39 2.02 -26.07 9.63
N PRO A 40 1.90 -25.67 10.91
CA PRO A 40 0.62 -25.30 11.51
C PRO A 40 0.11 -23.90 11.09
N THR A 41 0.97 -23.05 10.53
CA THR A 41 0.64 -21.65 10.24
C THR A 41 0.11 -21.51 8.83
N VAL A 42 -1.16 -21.13 8.67
CA VAL A 42 -1.75 -20.80 7.37
C VAL A 42 -1.47 -19.34 7.05
N ALA A 43 -0.56 -19.09 6.10
CA ALA A 43 -0.15 -17.74 5.71
C ALA A 43 -1.10 -17.12 4.69
N LEU A 44 -1.72 -17.92 3.82
CA LEU A 44 -2.78 -17.53 2.89
C LEU A 44 -3.91 -18.54 3.01
N ASP A 45 -5.15 -18.08 3.14
CA ASP A 45 -6.31 -18.92 3.44
C ASP A 45 -7.48 -18.62 2.48
N GLY A 46 -7.27 -18.93 1.19
CA GLY A 46 -8.27 -18.68 0.15
C GLY A 46 -8.27 -17.22 -0.31
N LEU A 47 -7.10 -16.67 -0.63
CA LEU A 47 -7.00 -15.31 -1.14
C LEU A 47 -7.55 -15.22 -2.57
N ASP A 48 -8.63 -14.45 -2.73
CA ASP A 48 -9.18 -14.02 -4.00
C ASP A 48 -8.91 -12.52 -4.18
N LEU A 49 -8.11 -12.15 -5.18
CA LEU A 49 -7.71 -10.77 -5.41
C LEU A 49 -7.38 -10.54 -6.89
N THR A 50 -7.76 -9.38 -7.42
CA THR A 50 -7.46 -8.98 -8.80
C THR A 50 -6.78 -7.61 -8.82
N ALA A 51 -5.66 -7.54 -9.53
CA ALA A 51 -5.05 -6.29 -9.97
C ALA A 51 -5.31 -6.10 -11.48
N GLU A 52 -5.86 -4.94 -11.83
CA GLU A 52 -6.18 -4.57 -13.20
C GLU A 52 -4.93 -4.09 -13.96
N PRO A 53 -4.92 -4.19 -15.31
CA PRO A 53 -3.80 -3.72 -16.13
C PRO A 53 -3.41 -2.27 -15.83
N GLY A 54 -2.15 -2.04 -15.47
CA GLY A 54 -1.62 -0.70 -15.18
C GLY A 54 -2.05 -0.11 -13.84
N GLU A 55 -2.69 -0.90 -12.97
CA GLU A 55 -3.02 -0.51 -11.60
C GLU A 55 -1.79 -0.61 -10.68
N LEU A 56 -1.67 0.30 -9.71
CA LEU A 56 -0.86 0.10 -8.51
C LEU A 56 -1.75 -0.39 -7.38
N LEU A 57 -1.70 -1.70 -7.09
CA LEU A 57 -2.42 -2.34 -6.00
C LEU A 57 -1.50 -2.51 -4.79
N ALA A 58 -1.85 -1.90 -3.65
CA ALA A 58 -1.10 -2.09 -2.41
C ALA A 58 -1.68 -3.24 -1.58
N LEU A 59 -0.81 -4.15 -1.11
CA LEU A 59 -1.13 -5.13 -0.09
C LEU A 59 -0.75 -4.55 1.27
N LEU A 60 -1.73 -4.38 2.14
CA LEU A 60 -1.59 -3.77 3.46
C LEU A 60 -2.13 -4.73 4.53
N GLY A 61 -1.53 -4.77 5.70
CA GLY A 61 -1.97 -5.68 6.77
C GLY A 61 -0.91 -5.88 7.85
N PRO A 62 -1.27 -6.48 9.00
CA PRO A 62 -0.33 -6.74 10.09
C PRO A 62 0.87 -7.59 9.68
N SER A 63 1.93 -7.58 10.48
CA SER A 63 3.04 -8.51 10.31
C SER A 63 2.54 -9.96 10.34
N GLY A 64 2.98 -10.76 9.37
CA GLY A 64 2.59 -12.17 9.27
C GLY A 64 1.22 -12.45 8.62
N CYS A 65 0.48 -11.45 8.12
CA CYS A 65 -0.84 -11.69 7.49
C CYS A 65 -0.80 -12.26 6.06
N GLY A 66 0.39 -12.58 5.52
CA GLY A 66 0.53 -13.25 4.22
C GLY A 66 0.94 -12.37 3.03
N LYS A 67 1.16 -11.06 3.19
CA LYS A 67 1.51 -10.13 2.08
C LYS A 67 2.71 -10.60 1.25
N THR A 68 3.85 -10.80 1.90
CA THR A 68 5.08 -11.27 1.25
C THR A 68 4.92 -12.69 0.70
N THR A 69 4.10 -13.54 1.35
CA THR A 69 3.79 -14.88 0.83
C THR A 69 3.02 -14.78 -0.50
N ALA A 70 1.98 -13.94 -0.59
CA ALA A 70 1.24 -13.72 -1.83
C ALA A 70 2.16 -13.19 -2.95
N LEU A 71 3.01 -12.21 -2.62
CA LEU A 71 3.98 -11.65 -3.56
C LEU A 71 5.00 -12.69 -4.05
N ARG A 72 5.53 -13.53 -3.15
CA ARG A 72 6.47 -14.62 -3.49
C ARG A 72 5.82 -15.73 -4.31
N VAL A 73 4.55 -16.03 -4.06
CA VAL A 73 3.79 -16.97 -4.88
C VAL A 73 3.62 -16.41 -6.30
N LEU A 74 3.30 -15.12 -6.46
CA LEU A 74 3.24 -14.45 -7.77
C LEU A 74 4.61 -14.36 -8.47
N ALA A 75 5.69 -14.17 -7.72
CA ALA A 75 7.05 -14.15 -8.25
C ALA A 75 7.60 -15.55 -8.60
N GLY A 76 6.97 -16.63 -8.11
CA GLY A 76 7.41 -18.01 -8.32
C GLY A 76 8.54 -18.46 -7.40
N PHE A 77 8.75 -17.75 -6.29
CA PHE A 77 9.66 -18.14 -5.21
C PHE A 77 9.00 -19.05 -4.18
N GLU A 78 7.67 -19.12 -4.18
CA GLU A 78 6.86 -19.94 -3.30
C GLU A 78 5.81 -20.67 -4.12
N GLN A 79 5.53 -21.94 -3.78
CA GLN A 79 4.46 -22.72 -4.40
C GLN A 79 3.25 -22.75 -3.46
N PRO A 80 2.05 -22.42 -3.94
CA PRO A 80 0.84 -22.53 -3.12
C PRO A 80 0.49 -24.01 -2.87
N ASP A 81 -0.24 -24.27 -1.79
CA ASP A 81 -0.77 -25.61 -1.53
C ASP A 81 -2.01 -25.89 -2.39
N SER A 82 -2.79 -24.85 -2.67
CA SER A 82 -3.95 -24.89 -3.56
C SER A 82 -4.28 -23.51 -4.12
N GLY A 83 -5.14 -23.48 -5.13
CA GLY A 83 -5.48 -22.26 -5.87
C GLY A 83 -4.49 -21.98 -7.00
N GLU A 84 -4.72 -20.90 -7.72
CA GLU A 84 -3.94 -20.53 -8.89
C GLU A 84 -3.66 -19.03 -8.96
N VAL A 85 -2.58 -18.68 -9.64
CA VAL A 85 -2.23 -17.31 -10.01
C VAL A 85 -2.30 -17.19 -11.53
N LEU A 86 -3.15 -16.28 -12.01
CA LEU A 86 -3.31 -16.01 -13.43
C LEU A 86 -2.70 -14.67 -13.81
N VAL A 87 -2.11 -14.63 -15.01
CA VAL A 87 -1.70 -13.39 -15.67
C VAL A 87 -2.37 -13.36 -17.05
N ASP A 88 -3.23 -12.37 -17.28
CA ASP A 88 -4.16 -12.32 -18.42
C ASP A 88 -4.92 -13.63 -18.66
N GLY A 89 -5.46 -14.21 -17.59
CA GLY A 89 -6.21 -15.47 -17.65
C GLY A 89 -5.36 -16.73 -17.89
N LYS A 90 -4.04 -16.61 -18.05
CA LYS A 90 -3.14 -17.77 -18.15
C LYS A 90 -2.59 -18.14 -16.78
N ASP A 91 -2.74 -19.41 -16.38
CA ASP A 91 -2.14 -19.92 -15.15
C ASP A 91 -0.61 -19.93 -15.23
N ILE A 92 0.00 -19.20 -14.29
CA ILE A 92 1.45 -19.11 -14.14
C ILE A 92 1.96 -19.80 -12.87
N THR A 93 1.10 -20.41 -12.07
CA THR A 93 1.45 -21.19 -10.87
C THR A 93 2.58 -22.20 -11.13
N PRO A 94 2.52 -23.03 -12.19
CA PRO A 94 3.58 -24.00 -12.47
C PRO A 94 4.84 -23.38 -13.12
N VAL A 95 4.79 -22.10 -13.51
CA VAL A 95 5.92 -21.44 -14.20
C VAL A 95 6.99 -21.09 -13.15
N PRO A 96 8.26 -21.49 -13.33
CA PRO A 96 9.32 -21.13 -12.40
C PRO A 96 9.67 -19.64 -12.49
N ALA A 97 10.19 -19.06 -11.39
CA ALA A 97 10.48 -17.63 -11.26
C ALA A 97 11.28 -17.04 -12.45
N ASN A 98 12.31 -17.74 -12.94
CA ASN A 98 13.16 -17.28 -14.05
C ASN A 98 12.46 -17.21 -15.42
N ARG A 99 11.24 -17.77 -15.53
CA ARG A 99 10.42 -17.75 -16.74
C ARG A 99 9.15 -16.91 -16.57
N ARG A 100 8.92 -16.31 -15.40
CA ARG A 100 7.79 -15.39 -15.18
C ARG A 100 8.11 -14.03 -15.75
N ASP A 101 7.11 -13.42 -16.35
CA ASP A 101 7.18 -12.07 -16.94
C ASP A 101 6.91 -10.99 -15.87
N ALA A 102 7.71 -11.03 -14.80
CA ALA A 102 7.59 -10.14 -13.64
C ALA A 102 8.97 -9.63 -13.19
N GLY A 103 9.05 -8.34 -12.86
CA GLY A 103 10.20 -7.74 -12.21
C GLY A 103 9.97 -7.64 -10.71
N MET A 104 10.97 -7.95 -9.89
CA MET A 104 10.85 -7.89 -8.43
C MET A 104 11.92 -7.02 -7.79
N VAL A 105 11.51 -6.20 -6.84
CA VAL A 105 12.38 -5.47 -5.92
C VAL A 105 12.16 -6.03 -4.51
N PHE A 106 13.24 -6.55 -3.92
CA PHE A 106 13.22 -7.13 -2.58
C PHE A 106 13.49 -6.06 -1.51
N GLN A 107 13.08 -6.35 -0.28
CA GLN A 107 13.28 -5.49 0.89
C GLN A 107 14.75 -5.08 1.13
N SER A 108 15.71 -5.97 0.85
CA SER A 108 17.15 -5.69 1.01
C SER A 108 17.82 -5.09 -0.23
N TYR A 109 17.03 -4.68 -1.24
CA TYR A 109 17.45 -4.23 -2.58
C TYR A 109 18.12 -5.33 -3.42
N SER A 110 18.82 -6.26 -2.76
CA SER A 110 19.51 -7.43 -3.31
C SER A 110 20.40 -7.08 -4.51
N LEU A 111 21.07 -5.93 -4.46
CA LEU A 111 22.06 -5.54 -5.47
C LEU A 111 23.28 -6.47 -5.37
N PHE A 112 23.89 -6.77 -6.51
CA PHE A 112 25.15 -7.52 -6.54
C PHE A 112 26.29 -6.59 -6.10
N PRO A 113 26.95 -6.86 -4.95
CA PRO A 113 27.89 -5.91 -4.35
C PRO A 113 29.18 -5.75 -5.16
N HIS A 114 29.50 -6.73 -6.00
CA HIS A 114 30.68 -6.77 -6.85
C HIS A 114 30.44 -6.17 -8.25
N LEU A 115 29.23 -5.70 -8.55
CA LEU A 115 28.88 -5.03 -9.80
C LEU A 115 28.60 -3.55 -9.53
N ASN A 116 28.97 -2.67 -10.46
CA ASN A 116 28.53 -1.27 -10.41
C ASN A 116 27.02 -1.16 -10.74
N ALA A 117 26.46 0.05 -10.66
CA ALA A 117 25.05 0.29 -10.94
C ALA A 117 24.65 -0.09 -12.38
N ARG A 118 25.47 0.26 -13.39
CA ARG A 118 25.22 -0.08 -14.80
C ARG A 118 25.16 -1.60 -15.01
N ASP A 119 26.11 -2.33 -14.42
CA ASP A 119 26.21 -3.78 -14.52
C ASP A 119 25.12 -4.50 -13.71
N ASN A 120 24.68 -3.92 -12.58
CA ASN A 120 23.51 -4.41 -11.85
C ASN A 120 22.25 -4.34 -12.73
N VAL A 121 22.01 -3.20 -13.40
CA VAL A 121 20.85 -3.03 -14.28
C VAL A 121 20.97 -3.91 -15.54
N ALA A 122 22.16 -4.01 -16.12
CA ALA A 122 22.42 -4.83 -17.31
C ALA A 122 22.45 -6.35 -17.05
N PHE A 123 22.38 -6.80 -15.80
CA PHE A 123 22.53 -8.20 -15.43
C PHE A 123 21.45 -9.11 -16.06
N GLY A 124 20.17 -8.73 -15.96
CA GLY A 124 19.06 -9.48 -16.55
C GLY A 124 19.22 -9.66 -18.08
N PRO A 125 19.37 -8.56 -18.84
CA PRO A 125 19.66 -8.62 -20.28
C PRO A 125 20.91 -9.46 -20.61
N ARG A 126 21.98 -9.38 -19.82
CA ARG A 126 23.17 -10.23 -19.98
C ARG A 126 22.83 -11.72 -19.89
N MET A 127 21.99 -12.12 -18.94
CA MET A 127 21.55 -13.53 -18.80
C MET A 127 20.65 -14.00 -19.97
N LYS A 128 20.00 -13.07 -20.68
CA LYS A 128 19.25 -13.34 -21.92
C LYS A 128 20.12 -13.30 -23.19
N GLY A 129 21.43 -13.10 -23.06
CA GLY A 129 22.35 -13.07 -24.19
C GLY A 129 22.38 -11.74 -24.96
N VAL A 130 21.82 -10.66 -24.41
CA VAL A 130 21.85 -9.33 -25.05
C VAL A 130 23.29 -8.81 -25.12
N ALA A 131 23.66 -8.27 -26.29
CA ALA A 131 25.00 -7.77 -26.57
C ALA A 131 25.41 -6.64 -25.60
N THR A 132 26.69 -6.57 -25.25
CA THR A 132 27.21 -5.63 -24.23
C THR A 132 26.84 -4.17 -24.51
N ALA A 133 26.99 -3.72 -25.76
CA ALA A 133 26.66 -2.35 -26.13
C ALA A 133 25.17 -2.04 -25.94
N GLU A 134 24.28 -2.95 -26.38
CA GLU A 134 22.84 -2.79 -26.27
C GLU A 134 22.37 -2.80 -24.80
N ARG A 135 22.82 -3.77 -24.00
CA ARG A 135 22.43 -3.82 -22.57
C ARG A 135 22.96 -2.63 -21.76
N HIS A 136 24.13 -2.08 -22.09
CA HIS A 136 24.66 -0.90 -21.41
C HIS A 136 23.92 0.38 -21.83
N ALA A 137 23.48 0.47 -23.09
CA ALA A 137 22.61 1.56 -23.55
C ALA A 137 21.27 1.54 -22.79
N THR A 138 20.60 0.38 -22.74
CA THR A 138 19.36 0.20 -21.97
C THR A 138 19.56 0.48 -20.48
N ALA A 139 20.68 0.05 -19.89
CA ALA A 139 20.99 0.36 -18.50
C ALA A 139 21.16 1.87 -18.26
N GLY A 140 21.77 2.59 -19.20
CA GLY A 140 21.88 4.06 -19.15
C GLY A 140 20.51 4.75 -19.18
N GLU A 141 19.65 4.36 -20.13
CA GLU A 141 18.27 4.88 -20.23
C GLU A 141 17.47 4.65 -18.95
N LEU A 142 17.59 3.46 -18.35
CA LEU A 142 16.87 3.13 -17.11
C LEU A 142 17.44 3.86 -15.90
N LEU A 143 18.76 4.06 -15.84
CA LEU A 143 19.39 4.88 -14.81
C LEU A 143 18.93 6.34 -14.91
N GLU A 144 18.81 6.88 -16.13
CA GLU A 144 18.24 8.21 -16.35
C GLU A 144 16.77 8.29 -15.91
N LEU A 145 15.97 7.30 -16.28
CA LEU A 145 14.55 7.21 -15.93
C LEU A 145 14.32 7.24 -14.40
N VAL A 146 15.18 6.59 -13.63
CA VAL A 146 15.15 6.60 -12.15
C VAL A 146 15.94 7.76 -11.53
N GLY A 147 16.40 8.74 -12.32
CA GLY A 147 17.07 9.95 -11.84
C GLY A 147 18.51 9.77 -11.38
N LEU A 148 19.23 8.78 -11.93
CA LEU A 148 20.62 8.44 -11.61
C LEU A 148 21.58 8.43 -12.83
N PRO A 149 21.51 9.41 -13.77
CA PRO A 149 22.29 9.35 -15.02
C PRO A 149 23.81 9.28 -14.81
N ALA A 150 24.34 9.93 -13.76
CA ALA A 150 25.78 9.97 -13.46
C ALA A 150 26.28 8.86 -12.50
N HIS A 151 25.43 7.90 -12.11
CA HIS A 151 25.78 6.91 -11.07
C HIS A 151 26.18 5.54 -11.62
N GLY A 152 26.22 5.37 -12.95
CA GLY A 152 26.45 4.07 -13.60
C GLY A 152 27.71 3.34 -13.12
N ASP A 153 28.79 4.05 -12.86
CA ASP A 153 30.08 3.45 -12.47
C ASP A 153 30.24 3.29 -10.94
N ARG A 154 29.24 3.67 -10.14
CA ARG A 154 29.27 3.51 -8.68
C ARG A 154 28.88 2.10 -8.25
N TYR A 155 29.58 1.58 -7.25
CA TYR A 155 29.25 0.33 -6.58
C TYR A 155 28.22 0.55 -5.46
N PRO A 156 27.45 -0.48 -5.04
CA PRO A 156 26.43 -0.36 -3.99
C PRO A 156 26.91 0.31 -2.70
N HIS A 157 28.12 -0.01 -2.23
CA HIS A 157 28.69 0.58 -1.02
C HIS A 157 29.03 2.09 -1.14
N GLN A 158 29.02 2.65 -2.36
CA GLN A 158 29.26 4.06 -2.64
C GLN A 158 27.96 4.87 -2.81
N MET A 159 26.81 4.24 -2.57
CA MET A 159 25.48 4.78 -2.82
C MET A 159 24.66 4.82 -1.53
N SER A 160 23.83 5.85 -1.37
CA SER A 160 22.84 5.91 -0.29
C SER A 160 21.77 4.83 -0.46
N GLY A 161 21.02 4.50 0.60
CA GLY A 161 19.93 3.52 0.54
C GLY A 161 18.90 3.84 -0.55
N GLY A 162 18.50 5.12 -0.68
CA GLY A 162 17.57 5.55 -1.72
C GLY A 162 18.14 5.43 -3.15
N GLN A 163 19.44 5.66 -3.33
CA GLN A 163 20.11 5.43 -4.61
C GLN A 163 20.16 3.94 -4.95
N GLN A 164 20.51 3.08 -3.99
CA GLN A 164 20.50 1.63 -4.18
C GLN A 164 19.11 1.12 -4.55
N GLN A 165 18.07 1.65 -3.92
CA GLN A 165 16.68 1.32 -4.22
C GLN A 165 16.29 1.67 -5.65
N ARG A 166 16.65 2.87 -6.13
CA ARG A 166 16.44 3.28 -7.52
C ARG A 166 17.19 2.40 -8.52
N VAL A 167 18.41 1.99 -8.21
CA VAL A 167 19.16 1.01 -9.03
C VAL A 167 18.45 -0.35 -9.05
N ALA A 168 17.91 -0.80 -7.92
CA ALA A 168 17.14 -2.04 -7.85
C ALA A 168 15.86 -1.98 -8.70
N LEU A 169 15.17 -0.84 -8.68
CA LEU A 169 14.00 -0.58 -9.53
C LEU A 169 14.38 -0.58 -11.02
N ALA A 170 15.43 0.15 -11.41
CA ALA A 170 15.94 0.13 -12.79
C ALA A 170 16.30 -1.29 -13.24
N ARG A 171 16.93 -2.09 -12.37
CA ARG A 171 17.25 -3.49 -12.65
C ARG A 171 16.00 -4.35 -12.86
N ALA A 172 14.97 -4.18 -12.03
CA ALA A 172 13.71 -4.90 -12.20
C ALA A 172 13.02 -4.56 -13.53
N LEU A 173 13.14 -3.31 -13.98
CA LEU A 173 12.58 -2.82 -15.25
C LEU A 173 13.41 -3.19 -16.49
N ALA A 174 14.65 -3.64 -16.33
CA ALA A 174 15.58 -3.92 -17.44
C ALA A 174 15.10 -5.00 -18.42
N LEU A 175 14.26 -5.92 -17.95
CA LEU A 175 13.64 -6.96 -18.79
C LEU A 175 12.28 -6.53 -19.37
N ARG A 176 11.85 -5.28 -19.15
CA ARG A 176 10.55 -4.72 -19.56
C ARG A 176 9.38 -5.62 -19.14
N PRO A 177 9.28 -5.98 -17.84
CA PRO A 177 8.23 -6.86 -17.36
C PRO A 177 6.86 -6.21 -17.49
N ARG A 178 5.81 -7.03 -17.52
CA ARG A 178 4.42 -6.55 -17.53
C ARG A 178 3.85 -6.34 -16.12
N VAL A 179 4.49 -6.95 -15.13
CA VAL A 179 4.14 -6.86 -13.70
C VAL A 179 5.37 -6.49 -12.90
N LEU A 180 5.25 -5.48 -12.03
CA LEU A 180 6.27 -5.06 -11.08
C LEU A 180 5.86 -5.44 -9.65
N LEU A 181 6.74 -6.11 -8.93
CA LEU A 181 6.53 -6.59 -7.57
C LEU A 181 7.47 -5.85 -6.63
N LEU A 182 6.92 -5.18 -5.62
CA LEU A 182 7.69 -4.38 -4.67
C LEU A 182 7.45 -4.91 -3.25
N ASP A 183 8.45 -5.53 -2.63
CA ASP A 183 8.35 -6.14 -1.29
C ASP A 183 8.98 -5.23 -0.22
N GLU A 184 8.15 -4.49 0.51
CA GLU A 184 8.57 -3.48 1.51
C GLU A 184 9.73 -2.57 1.04
N PRO A 185 9.61 -1.97 -0.16
CA PRO A 185 10.71 -1.26 -0.83
C PRO A 185 11.24 -0.03 -0.05
N LEU A 186 10.50 0.45 0.94
CA LEU A 186 10.75 1.73 1.62
C LEU A 186 11.05 1.58 3.12
N SER A 187 11.05 0.34 3.65
CA SER A 187 11.10 0.08 5.10
C SER A 187 12.40 0.53 5.77
N ALA A 188 13.52 0.48 5.05
CA ALA A 188 14.86 0.78 5.58
C ALA A 188 15.33 2.23 5.35
N LEU A 189 14.41 3.12 4.97
CA LEU A 189 14.72 4.50 4.55
C LEU A 189 14.19 5.53 5.55
N ASP A 190 14.92 6.64 5.69
CA ASP A 190 14.47 7.79 6.47
C ASP A 190 13.23 8.45 5.85
N ALA A 191 12.49 9.22 6.66
CA ALA A 191 11.20 9.78 6.28
C ALA A 191 11.26 10.68 5.03
N LYS A 192 12.32 11.48 4.87
CA LYS A 192 12.42 12.41 3.73
C LYS A 192 12.70 11.65 2.44
N VAL A 193 13.65 10.70 2.47
CA VAL A 193 13.97 9.86 1.31
C VAL A 193 12.78 8.98 0.93
N ARG A 194 12.05 8.46 1.92
CA ARG A 194 10.83 7.68 1.72
C ARG A 194 9.80 8.47 0.91
N LEU A 195 9.45 9.69 1.33
CA LEU A 195 8.48 10.54 0.62
C LEU A 195 8.84 10.74 -0.85
N THR A 196 10.08 11.15 -1.13
CA THR A 196 10.55 11.34 -2.51
C THR A 196 10.46 10.05 -3.34
N LEU A 197 10.81 8.90 -2.76
CA LEU A 197 10.72 7.62 -3.48
C LEU A 197 9.28 7.16 -3.70
N ARG A 198 8.34 7.47 -2.80
CA ARG A 198 6.91 7.19 -3.03
C ARG A 198 6.43 7.87 -4.31
N GLU A 199 6.72 9.17 -4.44
CA GLU A 199 6.36 9.98 -5.61
C GLU A 199 7.01 9.43 -6.88
N GLU A 200 8.28 9.04 -6.81
CA GLU A 200 9.00 8.50 -7.96
C GLU A 200 8.49 7.13 -8.41
N ILE A 201 8.20 6.22 -7.47
CA ILE A 201 7.60 4.92 -7.79
C ILE A 201 6.27 5.14 -8.51
N ARG A 202 5.41 6.01 -7.98
CA ARG A 202 4.12 6.32 -8.60
C ARG A 202 4.28 6.95 -9.98
N ARG A 203 5.16 7.94 -10.12
CA ARG A 203 5.48 8.58 -11.41
C ARG A 203 5.95 7.56 -12.45
N LEU A 204 6.86 6.68 -12.07
CA LEU A 204 7.39 5.63 -12.95
C LEU A 204 6.33 4.62 -13.36
N GLN A 205 5.53 4.18 -12.40
CA GLN A 205 4.43 3.25 -12.64
C GLN A 205 3.43 3.83 -13.65
N LEU A 206 2.99 5.07 -13.44
CA LEU A 206 2.09 5.79 -14.35
C LEU A 206 2.69 6.00 -15.74
N ALA A 207 3.96 6.40 -15.81
CA ALA A 207 4.64 6.66 -17.09
C ALA A 207 4.82 5.39 -17.93
N LEU A 208 5.00 4.23 -17.27
CA LEU A 208 5.21 2.95 -17.95
C LEU A 208 3.91 2.16 -18.17
N GLY A 209 2.84 2.47 -17.45
CA GLY A 209 1.58 1.72 -17.51
C GLY A 209 1.72 0.27 -17.01
N ILE A 210 2.71 0.02 -16.15
CA ILE A 210 3.02 -1.32 -15.62
C ILE A 210 2.11 -1.65 -14.44
N THR A 211 1.54 -2.86 -14.42
CA THR A 211 0.78 -3.35 -13.27
C THR A 211 1.73 -3.55 -12.11
N THR A 212 1.44 -2.98 -10.95
CA THR A 212 2.35 -2.99 -9.80
C THR A 212 1.65 -3.54 -8.57
N ILE A 213 2.23 -4.56 -7.94
CA ILE A 213 1.82 -5.04 -6.61
C ILE A 213 2.84 -4.52 -5.59
N PHE A 214 2.38 -3.67 -4.68
CA PHE A 214 3.20 -3.01 -3.67
C PHE A 214 2.87 -3.54 -2.28
N VAL A 215 3.82 -4.18 -1.61
CA VAL A 215 3.66 -4.68 -0.24
C VAL A 215 4.23 -3.66 0.73
N THR A 216 3.43 -3.28 1.73
CA THR A 216 3.90 -2.43 2.83
C THR A 216 3.18 -2.75 4.15
N HIS A 217 3.79 -2.32 5.24
CA HIS A 217 3.16 -2.24 6.56
C HIS A 217 2.82 -0.79 6.95
N ASP A 218 3.26 0.20 6.16
CA ASP A 218 3.02 1.62 6.37
C ASP A 218 1.72 2.03 5.65
N GLN A 219 0.78 2.56 6.43
CA GLN A 219 -0.54 2.94 5.92
C GLN A 219 -0.48 4.18 5.05
N GLU A 220 0.39 5.14 5.37
CA GLU A 220 0.55 6.35 4.56
C GLU A 220 1.08 6.00 3.18
N GLU A 221 1.99 5.04 3.09
CA GLU A 221 2.43 4.51 1.81
C GLU A 221 1.25 3.97 1.02
N ALA A 222 0.53 2.97 1.55
CA ALA A 222 -0.60 2.37 0.83
C ALA A 222 -1.66 3.39 0.40
N LEU A 223 -2.04 4.31 1.30
CA LEU A 223 -3.12 5.27 1.04
C LEU A 223 -2.73 6.42 0.09
N SER A 224 -1.43 6.76 -0.03
CA SER A 224 -1.00 7.92 -0.83
C SER A 224 -0.60 7.59 -2.26
N MET A 225 -0.19 6.35 -2.57
CA MET A 225 0.27 5.97 -3.91
C MET A 225 -0.62 4.98 -4.65
N ALA A 226 -1.43 4.19 -3.95
CA ALA A 226 -2.16 3.10 -4.58
C ALA A 226 -3.48 3.54 -5.22
N ASP A 227 -3.82 2.91 -6.33
CA ASP A 227 -5.15 3.02 -6.94
C ASP A 227 -6.18 2.30 -6.06
N ARG A 228 -5.82 1.12 -5.55
CA ARG A 228 -6.59 0.34 -4.58
C ARG A 228 -5.66 -0.24 -3.52
N VAL A 229 -6.22 -0.47 -2.34
CA VAL A 229 -5.53 -1.08 -1.21
C VAL A 229 -6.29 -2.34 -0.80
N ALA A 230 -5.61 -3.48 -0.84
CA ALA A 230 -6.09 -4.76 -0.35
C ALA A 230 -5.61 -4.97 1.09
N VAL A 231 -6.53 -4.92 2.06
CA VAL A 231 -6.26 -5.15 3.47
C VAL A 231 -6.37 -6.64 3.77
N LEU A 232 -5.27 -7.21 4.26
CA LEU A 232 -5.12 -8.62 4.59
C LEU A 232 -5.07 -8.82 6.11
N ASN A 233 -5.81 -9.82 6.60
CA ASN A 233 -5.82 -10.23 7.99
C ASN A 233 -5.80 -11.76 8.08
N ALA A 234 -4.88 -12.32 8.87
CA ALA A 234 -4.74 -13.76 9.06
C ALA A 234 -4.82 -14.60 7.76
N GLY A 235 -4.20 -14.12 6.67
CA GLY A 235 -4.15 -14.81 5.38
C GLY A 235 -5.40 -14.63 4.50
N ARG A 236 -6.38 -13.82 4.91
CA ARG A 236 -7.63 -13.54 4.19
C ARG A 236 -7.73 -12.08 3.79
N LEU A 237 -8.43 -11.82 2.68
CA LEU A 237 -8.76 -10.46 2.25
C LEU A 237 -9.96 -9.95 3.07
N GLU A 238 -9.78 -8.83 3.76
CA GLU A 238 -10.84 -8.15 4.52
C GLU A 238 -11.60 -7.16 3.64
N GLN A 239 -10.86 -6.35 2.88
CA GLN A 239 -11.43 -5.35 1.97
C GLN A 239 -10.41 -4.98 0.89
N CYS A 240 -10.88 -4.72 -0.33
CA CYS A 240 -10.06 -4.16 -1.40
C CYS A 240 -10.79 -3.02 -2.11
N ALA A 241 -10.40 -1.79 -1.82
CA ALA A 241 -11.09 -0.59 -2.28
C ALA A 241 -10.09 0.55 -2.55
N PRO A 242 -10.50 1.63 -3.24
CA PRO A 242 -9.72 2.87 -3.30
C PRO A 242 -9.40 3.41 -1.89
N PRO A 243 -8.26 4.10 -1.68
CA PRO A 243 -7.85 4.60 -0.37
C PRO A 243 -8.92 5.40 0.39
N ALA A 244 -9.62 6.31 -0.29
CA ALA A 244 -10.66 7.14 0.32
C ALA A 244 -11.83 6.30 0.82
N GLU A 245 -12.29 5.35 0.01
CA GLU A 245 -13.37 4.44 0.40
C GLU A 245 -12.95 3.52 1.56
N LEU A 246 -11.71 3.00 1.53
CA LEU A 246 -11.18 2.17 2.61
C LEU A 246 -11.13 2.92 3.95
N TYR A 247 -10.82 4.22 3.91
CA TYR A 247 -10.72 5.05 5.10
C TYR A 247 -12.10 5.50 5.63
N GLU A 248 -12.98 5.94 4.72
CA GLU A 248 -14.29 6.52 5.03
C GLU A 248 -15.37 5.47 5.27
N ARG A 249 -15.32 4.34 4.57
CA ARG A 249 -16.30 3.24 4.61
C ARG A 249 -15.62 1.88 4.78
N PRO A 250 -15.04 1.61 5.96
CA PRO A 250 -14.45 0.32 6.24
C PRO A 250 -15.53 -0.77 6.26
N ALA A 251 -15.30 -1.90 5.60
CA ALA A 251 -16.23 -3.02 5.54
C ALA A 251 -16.27 -3.82 6.85
N THR A 252 -15.17 -3.82 7.62
CA THR A 252 -15.09 -4.55 8.89
C THR A 252 -14.49 -3.67 9.98
N PRO A 253 -14.78 -3.95 11.27
CA PRO A 253 -14.15 -3.28 12.40
C PRO A 253 -12.62 -3.39 12.38
N PHE A 254 -12.11 -4.52 11.89
CA PHE A 254 -10.68 -4.69 11.71
C PHE A 254 -10.12 -3.66 10.75
N VAL A 255 -10.70 -3.47 9.56
CA VAL A 255 -10.24 -2.44 8.62
C VAL A 255 -10.34 -1.04 9.23
N ALA A 256 -11.45 -0.75 9.93
CA ALA A 256 -11.67 0.53 10.58
C ALA A 256 -10.57 0.89 11.59
N GLU A 257 -10.20 -0.07 12.46
CA GLU A 257 -9.20 0.10 13.50
C GLU A 257 -7.77 -0.03 12.98
N PHE A 258 -7.57 -0.81 11.92
CA PHE A 258 -6.26 -1.04 11.34
C PHE A 258 -5.84 0.10 10.42
N VAL A 259 -6.76 0.65 9.61
CA VAL A 259 -6.48 1.75 8.68
C VAL A 259 -6.87 3.06 9.36
N GLY A 260 -5.91 3.77 9.94
CA GLY A 260 -6.09 5.03 10.65
C GLY A 260 -6.31 4.89 12.15
N THR A 261 -6.52 6.02 12.83
CA THR A 261 -6.87 6.03 14.27
C THR A 261 -8.39 6.00 14.43
N MET A 262 -8.89 5.31 15.45
CA MET A 262 -10.30 5.30 15.84
C MET A 262 -10.47 5.59 17.32
N ASN A 263 -11.58 6.23 17.67
CA ASN A 263 -12.14 6.24 19.02
C ASN A 263 -13.23 5.18 19.13
N ARG A 264 -13.33 4.57 20.31
CA ARG A 264 -14.49 3.76 20.71
C ARG A 264 -15.28 4.57 21.72
N VAL A 265 -16.50 4.93 21.35
CA VAL A 265 -17.39 5.73 22.20
C VAL A 265 -18.63 4.89 22.50
N PRO A 266 -19.00 4.70 23.77
CA PRO A 266 -20.25 4.02 24.12
C PRO A 266 -21.45 4.71 23.47
N GLY A 267 -22.30 3.91 22.84
CA GLY A 267 -23.52 4.37 22.21
C GLY A 267 -24.67 3.39 22.40
N GLN A 268 -25.84 3.78 21.93
CA GLN A 268 -27.05 2.99 22.01
C GLN A 268 -27.70 2.87 20.64
N LEU A 269 -27.78 1.64 20.13
CA LEU A 269 -28.45 1.35 18.87
C LEU A 269 -29.96 1.54 19.04
N THR A 270 -30.56 2.36 18.18
CA THR A 270 -31.98 2.67 18.18
C THR A 270 -32.73 1.72 17.25
N GLY A 271 -34.06 1.63 17.42
CA GLY A 271 -34.86 0.68 16.65
C GLY A 271 -35.06 1.02 15.16
N ASP A 272 -34.63 2.21 14.72
CA ASP A 272 -34.67 2.66 13.34
C ASP A 272 -33.33 2.45 12.61
N GLY A 273 -32.36 1.79 13.25
CA GLY A 273 -31.05 1.50 12.68
C GLY A 273 -30.04 2.64 12.78
N SER A 274 -30.34 3.70 13.54
CA SER A 274 -29.37 4.73 13.91
C SER A 274 -28.70 4.44 15.26
N VAL A 275 -27.70 5.24 15.64
CA VAL A 275 -27.03 5.11 16.93
C VAL A 275 -27.00 6.44 17.66
N ALA A 276 -27.42 6.43 18.92
CA ALA A 276 -27.28 7.56 19.83
C ALA A 276 -25.89 7.50 20.51
N VAL A 277 -25.08 8.53 20.35
CA VAL A 277 -23.70 8.60 20.87
C VAL A 277 -23.32 10.04 21.19
N ALA A 278 -22.76 10.28 22.37
CA ALA A 278 -22.31 11.60 22.83
C ALA A 278 -23.32 12.75 22.56
N GLY A 279 -24.61 12.49 22.80
CA GLY A 279 -25.69 13.47 22.61
C GLY A 279 -26.14 13.68 21.15
N ALA A 280 -25.59 12.96 20.19
CA ALA A 280 -25.98 13.00 18.78
C ALA A 280 -26.62 11.67 18.33
N THR A 281 -27.48 11.72 17.31
CA THR A 281 -27.99 10.52 16.62
C THR A 281 -27.36 10.45 15.23
N LEU A 282 -26.58 9.40 14.99
CA LEU A 282 -25.80 9.20 13.78
C LEU A 282 -26.33 7.99 12.99
N PRO A 283 -26.32 8.05 11.64
CA PRO A 283 -26.62 6.86 10.83
C PRO A 283 -25.50 5.82 11.00
N VAL A 284 -25.86 4.54 10.94
CA VAL A 284 -24.89 3.43 10.95
C VAL A 284 -24.54 3.07 9.52
N ASP A 285 -23.25 2.84 9.24
CA ASP A 285 -22.78 2.31 7.97
C ASP A 285 -22.62 0.78 8.05
N GLY A 286 -22.85 0.09 6.93
CA GLY A 286 -22.75 -1.38 6.84
C GLY A 286 -23.86 -2.15 7.58
N ASP A 287 -23.53 -3.36 8.03
CA ASP A 287 -24.47 -4.26 8.70
C ASP A 287 -24.83 -3.74 10.11
N VAL A 288 -26.09 -3.36 10.27
CA VAL A 288 -26.63 -2.95 11.57
C VAL A 288 -26.85 -4.19 12.45
N PRO A 289 -26.23 -4.29 13.64
CA PRO A 289 -26.48 -5.40 14.55
C PRO A 289 -27.97 -5.56 14.86
N ALA A 290 -28.46 -6.79 14.89
CA ALA A 290 -29.86 -7.05 15.16
C ALA A 290 -30.26 -6.63 16.59
N GLY A 291 -31.34 -5.87 16.71
CA GLY A 291 -31.95 -5.51 17.99
C GLY A 291 -31.74 -4.04 18.39
N ARG A 292 -31.89 -3.77 19.68
CA ARG A 292 -31.59 -2.48 20.32
C ARG A 292 -30.68 -2.77 21.50
N GLY A 293 -29.75 -1.88 21.81
CA GLY A 293 -28.87 -2.12 22.95
C GLY A 293 -27.60 -1.29 22.93
N PRO A 294 -26.76 -1.47 23.95
CA PRO A 294 -25.46 -0.82 24.03
C PRO A 294 -24.54 -1.38 22.93
N VAL A 295 -23.80 -0.47 22.30
CA VAL A 295 -22.79 -0.75 21.27
C VAL A 295 -21.60 0.17 21.46
N ASP A 296 -20.43 -0.22 20.96
CA ASP A 296 -19.33 0.73 20.78
C ASP A 296 -19.45 1.37 19.38
N VAL A 297 -19.37 2.69 19.33
CA VAL A 297 -19.34 3.44 18.07
C VAL A 297 -17.90 3.79 17.72
N LEU A 298 -17.48 3.42 16.50
CA LEU A 298 -16.17 3.75 15.97
C LEU A 298 -16.21 5.12 15.30
N ILE A 299 -15.53 6.10 15.90
CA ILE A 299 -15.51 7.48 15.41
C ILE A 299 -14.05 7.90 15.21
N ARG A 300 -13.69 8.32 13.99
CA ARG A 300 -12.36 8.86 13.73
C ARG A 300 -12.09 10.13 14.54
N PRO A 301 -10.84 10.49 14.84
CA PRO A 301 -10.54 11.73 15.54
C PRO A 301 -11.01 13.01 14.82
N GLU A 302 -10.86 13.09 13.50
CA GLU A 302 -11.42 14.20 12.69
C GLU A 302 -12.96 14.14 12.58
N SER A 303 -13.54 13.05 13.10
CA SER A 303 -14.94 12.83 13.49
C SER A 303 -15.51 13.69 14.62
N ILE A 304 -14.63 14.31 15.39
CA ILE A 304 -14.98 14.83 16.71
C ILE A 304 -14.75 16.34 16.70
N GLY A 305 -15.85 17.10 16.69
CA GLY A 305 -15.81 18.53 16.91
C GLY A 305 -15.54 18.82 18.38
N VAL A 306 -14.61 19.74 18.63
CA VAL A 306 -14.28 20.19 19.98
C VAL A 306 -14.29 21.71 20.00
N THR A 307 -14.93 22.29 21.01
CA THR A 307 -14.96 23.74 21.23
C THR A 307 -14.68 24.02 22.70
N ALA A 308 -13.78 24.95 22.99
CA ALA A 308 -13.53 25.39 24.35
C ALA A 308 -14.84 25.96 24.94
N ASP A 309 -15.24 25.45 26.10
CA ASP A 309 -16.52 25.78 26.72
C ASP A 309 -16.38 25.57 28.23
N ALA A 310 -16.51 26.63 29.02
CA ALA A 310 -16.41 26.57 30.48
C ALA A 310 -17.50 25.68 31.10
N ASP A 311 -18.66 25.58 30.45
CA ASP A 311 -19.76 24.68 30.82
C ASP A 311 -19.66 23.31 30.13
N GLY A 312 -18.64 23.13 29.29
CA GLY A 312 -18.32 21.89 28.60
C GLY A 312 -18.06 20.75 29.57
N THR A 313 -18.48 19.55 29.20
CA THR A 313 -18.42 18.38 30.09
C THR A 313 -17.14 17.57 29.91
N ALA A 314 -16.40 17.77 28.82
CA ALA A 314 -15.13 17.11 28.58
C ALA A 314 -13.98 17.96 29.12
N THR A 315 -12.88 17.32 29.52
CA THR A 315 -11.65 18.00 29.95
C THR A 315 -10.51 17.64 29.01
N VAL A 316 -9.79 18.66 28.51
CA VAL A 316 -8.59 18.44 27.69
C VAL A 316 -7.48 17.87 28.57
N VAL A 317 -7.01 16.68 28.23
CA VAL A 317 -5.91 15.99 28.92
C VAL A 317 -4.57 16.40 28.31
N SER A 318 -4.49 16.41 26.97
CA SER A 318 -3.28 16.83 26.26
C SER A 318 -3.60 17.35 24.86
N ALA A 319 -2.69 18.18 24.35
CA ALA A 319 -2.73 18.71 22.99
C ALA A 319 -1.36 18.47 22.33
N ALA A 320 -1.33 17.63 21.29
CA ALA A 320 -0.13 17.30 20.53
C ALA A 320 -0.16 18.03 19.18
N PHE A 321 0.79 18.94 18.96
CA PHE A 321 0.93 19.66 17.70
C PHE A 321 1.62 18.79 16.65
N LEU A 322 0.94 18.51 15.53
CA LEU A 322 1.40 17.67 14.43
C LEU A 322 1.54 18.47 13.12
N GLY A 323 1.72 19.79 13.20
CA GLY A 323 1.88 20.68 12.05
C GLY A 323 0.57 21.35 11.62
N SER A 324 -0.11 20.80 10.62
CA SER A 324 -1.41 21.33 10.15
C SER A 324 -2.58 20.90 11.04
N VAL A 325 -2.38 19.86 11.85
CA VAL A 325 -3.37 19.27 12.75
C VAL A 325 -2.83 19.28 14.17
N THR A 326 -3.70 19.58 15.14
CA THR A 326 -3.43 19.37 16.55
C THR A 326 -4.33 18.25 17.04
N ARG A 327 -3.73 17.19 17.60
CA ARG A 327 -4.46 16.08 18.20
C ARG A 327 -4.72 16.38 19.67
N ILE A 328 -6.01 16.47 20.01
CA ILE A 328 -6.48 16.72 21.37
C ILE A 328 -6.94 15.40 21.98
N LEU A 329 -6.43 15.07 23.16
CA LEU A 329 -6.96 13.98 23.99
C LEU A 329 -7.89 14.59 25.03
N LEU A 330 -9.12 14.10 25.13
CA LEU A 330 -10.14 14.56 26.06
C LEU A 330 -10.67 13.42 26.91
N ASP A 331 -10.91 13.68 28.19
CA ASP A 331 -11.70 12.80 29.06
C ASP A 331 -13.15 13.27 29.07
N LEU A 332 -14.07 12.34 28.80
CA LEU A 332 -15.51 12.54 28.92
C LEU A 332 -15.97 12.25 30.37
N PRO A 333 -17.15 12.75 30.80
CA PRO A 333 -17.65 12.58 32.17
C PRO A 333 -17.81 11.13 32.65
N ASP A 334 -18.02 10.21 31.71
CA ASP A 334 -18.18 8.78 31.94
C ASP A 334 -16.84 8.03 32.03
N GLY A 335 -15.71 8.75 32.00
CA GLY A 335 -14.36 8.19 32.08
C GLY A 335 -13.81 7.70 30.74
N VAL A 336 -14.53 7.91 29.64
CA VAL A 336 -14.09 7.54 28.29
C VAL A 336 -13.12 8.59 27.76
N ALA A 337 -11.94 8.16 27.34
CA ALA A 337 -10.97 9.02 26.66
C ALA A 337 -11.21 9.02 25.15
N VAL A 338 -11.29 10.22 24.56
CA VAL A 338 -11.47 10.42 23.11
C VAL A 338 -10.38 11.31 22.53
N LYS A 339 -9.97 11.01 21.30
CA LYS A 339 -9.02 11.78 20.51
C LYS A 339 -9.79 12.60 19.48
N ALA A 340 -9.48 13.87 19.34
CA ALA A 340 -10.00 14.73 18.28
C ALA A 340 -8.85 15.33 17.48
N ASP A 341 -8.95 15.31 16.15
CA ASP A 341 -7.98 15.94 15.25
C ASP A 341 -8.61 17.19 14.65
N LEU A 342 -8.05 18.36 15.00
CA LEU A 342 -8.53 19.66 14.56
C LEU A 342 -7.44 20.36 13.74
N PRO A 343 -7.80 21.23 12.77
CA PRO A 343 -6.84 22.14 12.18
C PRO A 343 -6.13 22.92 13.30
N SER A 344 -4.79 23.01 13.26
CA SER A 344 -4.04 23.58 14.40
C SER A 344 -4.42 25.02 14.74
N ARG A 345 -4.90 25.78 13.75
CA ARG A 345 -5.44 27.14 13.93
C ARG A 345 -6.72 27.19 14.76
N ASP A 346 -7.48 26.09 14.82
CA ASP A 346 -8.76 26.00 15.53
C ASP A 346 -8.58 25.42 16.95
N ALA A 347 -7.36 24.96 17.28
CA ALA A 347 -7.05 24.30 18.55
C ALA A 347 -6.31 25.20 19.57
N THR A 348 -6.16 26.50 19.29
CA THR A 348 -5.31 27.42 20.07
C THR A 348 -5.76 27.60 21.52
N GLU A 349 -7.07 27.46 21.78
CA GLU A 349 -7.66 27.63 23.11
C GLU A 349 -7.78 26.31 23.90
N LEU A 350 -7.38 25.17 23.30
CA LEU A 350 -7.56 23.83 23.87
C LEU A 350 -6.27 23.35 24.57
N ALA A 351 -5.88 24.05 25.63
CA ALA A 351 -4.76 23.66 26.49
C ALA A 351 -5.16 22.58 27.51
N PRO A 352 -4.22 21.77 28.04
CA PRO A 352 -4.48 20.85 29.13
C PRO A 352 -5.21 21.51 30.30
N GLY A 353 -6.27 20.87 30.81
CA GLY A 353 -7.14 21.37 31.88
C GLY A 353 -8.32 22.23 31.40
N VAL A 354 -8.36 22.64 30.13
CA VAL A 354 -9.50 23.39 29.58
C VAL A 354 -10.72 22.49 29.48
N ARG A 355 -11.88 23.02 29.90
CA ARG A 355 -13.18 22.37 29.67
C ARG A 355 -13.64 22.62 28.24
N ALA A 356 -14.21 21.60 27.64
CA ALA A 356 -14.62 21.63 26.24
C ALA A 356 -15.95 20.91 26.03
N ARG A 357 -16.67 21.36 25.02
CA ARG A 357 -17.82 20.66 24.45
C ARG A 357 -17.33 19.76 23.32
N VAL A 358 -17.78 18.52 23.35
CA VAL A 358 -17.48 17.50 22.33
C VAL A 358 -18.76 17.18 21.57
N VAL A 359 -18.71 17.26 20.24
CA VAL A 359 -19.85 16.96 19.37
C VAL A 359 -19.37 16.09 18.21
N PRO A 360 -19.86 14.85 18.06
CA PRO A 360 -19.59 14.07 16.86
C PRO A 360 -20.12 14.77 15.61
N VAL A 361 -19.33 14.78 14.54
CA VAL A 361 -19.79 15.26 13.24
C VAL A 361 -20.87 14.32 12.72
N ARG A 362 -21.95 14.88 12.15
CA ARG A 362 -23.07 14.10 11.64
C ARG A 362 -22.71 13.38 10.34
N ARG A 363 -22.16 12.16 10.46
CA ARG A 363 -21.83 11.27 9.34
C ARG A 363 -22.09 9.80 9.71
N PRO A 364 -22.16 8.89 8.73
CA PRO A 364 -22.25 7.46 9.00
C PRO A 364 -21.09 6.96 9.86
N VAL A 365 -21.38 6.06 10.79
CA VAL A 365 -20.42 5.46 11.72
C VAL A 365 -20.54 3.95 11.73
N LEU A 366 -19.43 3.25 12.00
CA LEU A 366 -19.47 1.82 12.26
C LEU A 366 -19.79 1.57 13.72
N VAL A 367 -20.60 0.55 13.97
CA VAL A 367 -20.94 0.08 15.31
C VAL A 367 -20.45 -1.35 15.50
N VAL A 368 -20.01 -1.66 16.72
CA VAL A 368 -19.55 -3.00 17.08
C VAL A 368 -20.13 -3.40 18.43
N PRO A 369 -20.21 -4.72 18.72
CA PRO A 369 -20.58 -5.17 20.06
C PRO A 369 -19.66 -4.54 21.11
N VAL A 370 -20.24 -4.22 22.27
CA VAL A 370 -19.48 -3.70 23.41
C VAL A 370 -18.37 -4.70 23.74
N ARG A 371 -17.12 -4.24 23.84
CA ARG A 371 -16.05 -5.09 24.34
C ARG A 371 -16.39 -5.55 25.76
N GLU A 372 -16.36 -6.86 26.02
CA GLU A 372 -16.19 -7.33 27.38
C GLU A 372 -14.83 -6.83 27.86
N THR A 373 -14.84 -5.91 28.82
CA THR A 373 -13.62 -5.37 29.42
C THR A 373 -12.95 -6.49 30.23
N THR A 374 -12.13 -7.33 29.59
CA THR A 374 -11.07 -8.02 30.33
C THR A 374 -10.12 -6.94 30.82
N ALA A 375 -10.16 -6.69 32.13
CA ALA A 375 -9.22 -5.81 32.82
C ALA A 375 -7.78 -6.08 32.35
N PRO A 376 -6.92 -5.06 32.20
CA PRO A 376 -5.53 -5.27 31.86
C PRO A 376 -4.85 -6.06 32.99
N GLY A 377 -4.73 -7.37 32.77
CA GLY A 377 -3.99 -8.28 33.62
C GLY A 377 -2.51 -7.93 33.62
N ALA A 378 -1.98 -7.82 34.84
CA ALA A 378 -0.59 -7.59 35.20
C ALA A 378 0.43 -8.05 34.14
N ALA A 379 1.28 -7.10 33.72
CA ALA A 379 2.52 -7.40 33.03
C ALA A 379 3.32 -8.43 33.83
N ALA A 380 3.47 -9.63 33.27
CA ALA A 380 4.36 -10.64 33.80
C ALA A 380 5.81 -10.12 33.72
N SER A 381 6.34 -9.78 34.89
CA SER A 381 7.76 -9.66 35.16
C SER A 381 8.47 -11.01 34.99
N GLY A 382 9.60 -11.04 34.27
CA GLY A 382 10.55 -12.16 34.26
C GLY A 382 10.79 -12.72 32.86
N GLY A 383 12.02 -12.80 32.32
CA GLY A 383 13.30 -12.62 32.95
C GLY A 383 14.43 -12.43 31.95
N GLN A 384 15.50 -11.83 32.47
CA GLN A 384 16.83 -11.82 31.88
C GLN A 384 17.31 -13.25 31.64
N VAL A 385 17.91 -13.49 30.47
CA VAL A 385 18.92 -14.55 30.34
C VAL A 385 20.17 -13.91 29.76
N LYS A 386 21.19 -13.82 30.61
CA LYS A 386 22.60 -13.72 30.23
C LYS A 386 23.06 -15.06 29.67
N ALA A 387 23.70 -15.05 28.51
CA ALA A 387 25.00 -15.66 28.22
C ALA A 387 25.34 -15.35 26.76
#